data_AF-A0A0M2U0C6-F1
#
_entry.id   AF-A0A0M2U0C6-F1
#
_cell.length_a   1.000
_cell.length_b   1.000
_cell.length_c   1.000
_cell.angle_alpha   90.00
_cell.angle_beta   90.00
_cell.angle_gamma   90.00
#
_symmetry.space_group_name_H-M   'P 1'
#
loop_
_entity.id
_entity.type
_entity.pdbx_description
1 polymer ?
#
loop_
_entity_poly.entity_id
_entity_poly.type
_entity_poly.pdbx_seq_one_letter_code
_entity_poly.pdbx_strand_id
1 'polypeptide(L)'
;MDIQLSSGAIAYIKENGGKVTVAPRSCCGLAPVLTAVAGSPEEEAYIVYAVEGVSICVDASLKSYRRLKIEVDTLWNRTRMAVKEG
;
A
#
# COMPACT_ATOMS: atom_id res chain seq x y z
N MET A 1 1.44 -7.84 11.70
CA MET A 1 0.52 -6.90 11.03
C MET A 1 -0.39 -7.70 10.12
N ASP A 2 -1.69 -7.50 10.22
CA ASP A 2 -2.72 -8.06 9.34
C ASP A 2 -2.86 -7.15 8.11
N ILE A 3 -2.81 -7.70 6.89
CA ILE A 3 -2.96 -6.89 5.67
C ILE A 3 -4.15 -7.41 4.88
N GLN A 4 -5.12 -6.54 4.66
CA GLN A 4 -6.32 -6.85 3.88
C GLN A 4 -6.30 -6.08 2.57
N LEU A 5 -6.51 -6.79 1.48
CA LEU A 5 -6.62 -6.21 0.15
C LEU A 5 -8.08 -6.31 -0.33
N SER A 6 -8.60 -5.26 -0.95
CA SER A 6 -9.82 -5.41 -1.75
C SER A 6 -9.53 -6.17 -3.05
N SER A 7 -10.54 -6.81 -3.63
CA SER A 7 -10.43 -7.50 -4.93
C SER A 7 -9.90 -6.58 -6.03
N GLY A 8 -10.35 -5.31 -6.03
CA GLY A 8 -9.84 -4.28 -6.95
C GLY A 8 -8.37 -3.93 -6.72
N ALA A 9 -7.91 -3.89 -5.47
CA ALA A 9 -6.50 -3.67 -5.15
C ALA A 9 -5.63 -4.82 -5.65
N ILE A 10 -6.06 -6.07 -5.47
CA ILE A 10 -5.32 -7.25 -5.95
C ILE A 10 -5.17 -7.22 -7.46
N ALA A 11 -6.25 -6.96 -8.19
CA ALA A 11 -6.23 -6.86 -9.65
C ALA A 11 -5.26 -5.78 -10.11
N TYR A 12 -5.38 -4.57 -9.55
CA TYR A 12 -4.52 -3.44 -9.90
C TYR A 12 -3.04 -3.73 -9.63
N ILE A 13 -2.70 -4.34 -8.49
CA ILE A 13 -1.31 -4.68 -8.17
C ILE A 13 -0.76 -5.71 -9.15
N LYS A 14 -1.55 -6.74 -9.51
CA LYS A 14 -1.15 -7.77 -10.50
C LYS A 14 -0.90 -7.17 -11.87
N GLU A 15 -1.77 -6.28 -12.33
CA GLU A 15 -1.62 -5.56 -13.61
C GLU A 15 -0.37 -4.68 -13.65
N ASN A 16 0.08 -4.17 -12.50
CA ASN A 16 1.24 -3.29 -12.37
C ASN A 16 2.50 -4.02 -11.85
N GLY A 17 2.65 -5.31 -12.17
CA GLY A 17 3.87 -6.08 -11.88
C GLY A 17 3.87 -6.87 -10.57
N GLY A 18 2.72 -6.99 -9.92
CA GLY A 18 2.51 -7.88 -8.77
C GLY A 18 3.14 -7.40 -7.47
N LYS A 19 3.64 -6.15 -7.40
CA LYS A 19 4.26 -5.57 -6.22
C LYS A 19 3.71 -4.20 -5.89
N VAL A 20 3.56 -3.90 -4.60
CA VAL A 20 3.15 -2.59 -4.10
C VAL A 20 4.00 -2.17 -2.92
N THR A 21 4.31 -0.89 -2.83
CA THR A 21 5.04 -0.27 -1.72
C THR A 21 4.10 0.62 -0.93
N VAL A 22 3.99 0.40 0.38
CA VAL A 22 3.18 1.16 1.33
C VAL A 22 4.10 1.99 2.23
N ALA A 23 3.97 3.31 2.15
CA ALA A 23 4.76 4.23 2.96
C ALA A 23 3.92 5.45 3.39
N PRO A 24 4.23 6.06 4.56
CA PRO A 24 3.65 7.33 4.93
C PRO A 24 4.15 8.43 3.98
N ARG A 25 3.22 9.11 3.32
CA ARG A 25 3.52 10.30 2.52
C ARG A 25 3.23 11.54 3.36
N SER A 26 4.29 12.27 3.69
CA SER A 26 4.15 13.62 4.26
C SER A 26 3.65 14.56 3.17
N CYS A 27 2.48 15.16 3.37
CA CYS A 27 1.97 16.23 2.53
C CYS A 27 1.93 17.50 3.39
N CYS A 28 2.85 18.42 3.12
CA CYS A 28 2.92 19.81 3.63
C CYS A 28 2.05 20.11 4.87
N GLY A 29 2.45 19.62 6.05
CA GLY A 29 1.83 19.99 7.34
C GLY A 29 0.53 19.26 7.71
N LEU A 30 0.08 18.30 6.91
CA LEU A 30 -1.07 17.44 7.23
C LEU A 30 -0.61 16.09 7.83
N ALA A 31 -1.53 15.43 8.53
CA ALA A 31 -1.29 14.10 9.09
C ALA A 31 -0.77 13.14 7.99
N PRO A 32 0.22 12.27 8.31
CA PRO A 32 0.80 11.38 7.32
C PRO A 32 -0.29 10.51 6.68
N VAL A 33 -0.41 10.61 5.35
CA VAL A 33 -1.34 9.77 4.58
C VAL A 33 -0.58 8.54 4.13
N LEU A 34 -1.09 7.36 4.45
CA LEU A 34 -0.51 6.12 3.96
C LEU A 34 -0.83 6.00 2.47
N THR A 35 0.21 5.87 1.65
CA THR A 35 0.08 5.72 0.20
C THR A 35 0.65 4.40 -0.24
N ALA A 36 -0.03 3.76 -1.21
CA ALA A 36 0.49 2.60 -1.90
C ALA A 36 0.87 2.98 -3.34
N VAL A 37 2.06 2.58 -3.77
CA VAL A 37 2.55 2.78 -5.15
C VAL A 37 2.95 1.43 -5.72
N ALA A 38 2.47 1.10 -6.92
CA ALA A 38 2.85 -0.15 -7.57
C ALA A 38 4.32 -0.08 -8.03
N GLY A 39 5.08 -1.13 -7.76
CA GLY A 39 6.52 -1.19 -8.02
C GLY A 39 7.37 -1.58 -6.81
N SER A 40 8.67 -1.69 -7.03
CA SER A 40 9.64 -1.98 -5.98
C SER A 40 10.06 -0.67 -5.29
N PRO A 41 10.32 -0.68 -3.97
CA PRO A 41 10.84 0.49 -3.30
C PRO A 41 12.25 0.84 -3.82
N GLU A 42 12.59 2.13 -3.83
CA GLU A 42 13.94 2.62 -4.14
C GLU A 42 14.90 2.47 -2.94
N GLU A 43 14.37 2.26 -1.74
CA GLU A 43 15.14 2.10 -0.50
C GLU A 43 14.94 0.72 0.15
N GLU A 44 15.88 0.30 1.00
CA GLU A 44 15.95 -1.06 1.57
C GLU A 44 15.13 -1.27 2.86
N ALA A 45 14.52 -0.22 3.42
CA ALA A 45 13.88 -0.27 4.75
C ALA A 45 12.41 -0.76 4.76
N TYR A 46 12.07 -1.73 3.90
CA TYR A 46 10.71 -2.26 3.77
C TYR A 46 10.61 -3.71 4.23
N ILE A 47 9.55 -4.00 4.98
CA ILE A 47 9.16 -5.36 5.36
C ILE A 47 8.25 -5.90 4.25
N VAL A 48 8.60 -7.03 3.65
CA VAL A 48 7.85 -7.62 2.54
C VAL A 48 6.86 -8.67 3.04
N TYR A 49 5.61 -8.55 2.63
CA TYR A 49 4.53 -9.50 2.90
C TYR A 49 4.01 -10.09 1.59
N ALA A 50 3.79 -11.40 1.55
CA ALA A 50 3.11 -12.05 0.45
C ALA A 50 1.62 -12.23 0.80
N VAL A 51 0.74 -11.62 0.00
CA VAL A 51 -0.72 -11.65 0.23
C VAL A 51 -1.40 -11.95 -1.09
N GLU A 52 -2.19 -13.03 -1.14
CA GLU A 52 -3.01 -13.40 -2.32
C GLU A 52 -2.27 -13.40 -3.68
N GLY A 53 -0.99 -13.76 -3.66
CA GLY A 53 -0.14 -13.84 -4.85
C GLY A 53 0.45 -12.50 -5.30
N VAL A 54 0.39 -11.46 -4.47
CA VAL A 54 1.11 -10.19 -4.68
C VAL A 54 2.10 -9.93 -3.54
N SER A 55 3.13 -9.13 -3.80
CA SER A 55 4.10 -8.69 -2.78
C SER A 55 3.77 -7.28 -2.30
N ILE A 56 3.73 -7.09 -0.98
CA ILE A 56 3.47 -5.81 -0.33
C ILE A 56 4.70 -5.43 0.49
N CYS A 57 5.43 -4.42 0.03
CA CYS A 57 6.57 -3.83 0.71
C CYS A 57 6.04 -2.73 1.65
N VAL A 58 6.13 -2.92 2.96
CA VAL A 58 5.62 -1.96 3.94
C VAL A 58 6.77 -1.30 4.67
N ASP A 59 6.76 0.03 4.72
CA ASP A 59 7.76 0.82 5.42
C ASP A 59 7.87 0.38 6.89
N ALA A 60 9.10 0.16 7.38
CA ALA A 60 9.34 -0.35 8.72
C ALA A 60 8.79 0.56 9.83
N SER A 61 8.57 1.86 9.57
CA SER A 61 7.92 2.79 10.50
C SER A 61 6.46 2.41 10.79
N LEU A 62 5.81 1.67 9.88
CA LEU A 62 4.43 1.23 10.03
C LEU A 62 4.29 -0.07 10.83
N LYS A 63 5.38 -0.62 11.37
CA LYS A 63 5.36 -1.88 12.14
C LYS A 63 4.43 -1.86 13.37
N SER A 64 4.13 -0.67 13.90
CA SER A 64 3.24 -0.50 15.06
C SER A 64 1.76 -0.69 14.69
N TYR A 65 1.41 -0.58 13.41
CA TYR A 65 0.04 -0.77 12.94
C TYR A 65 -0.34 -2.25 13.03
N ARG A 66 -1.46 -2.53 13.70
CA ARG A 66 -1.95 -3.91 13.84
C ARG A 66 -2.55 -4.43 12.53
N ARG A 67 -3.28 -3.57 11.81
CA ARG A 67 -3.94 -3.88 10.55
C ARG A 67 -3.78 -2.75 9.53
N LEU A 68 -3.51 -3.12 8.28
CA LEU A 68 -3.56 -2.22 7.13
C LEU A 68 -4.61 -2.73 6.14
N LYS A 69 -5.53 -1.86 5.76
CA LYS A 69 -6.48 -2.11 4.68
C LYS A 69 -6.06 -1.32 3.44
N ILE A 70 -5.79 -2.02 2.35
CA ILE A 70 -5.39 -1.42 1.07
C ILE A 70 -6.57 -1.54 0.11
N GLU A 71 -7.04 -0.39 -0.35
CA GLU A 71 -8.18 -0.25 -1.24
C GLU A 71 -7.77 0.55 -2.47
N VAL A 72 -8.46 0.32 -3.58
CA VAL A 72 -8.36 1.16 -4.77
C VAL A 72 -9.61 2.01 -4.86
N ASP A 73 -9.42 3.32 -4.81
CA ASP A 73 -10.47 4.30 -5.07
C ASP A 73 -10.30 4.82 -6.50
N THR A 74 -11.38 4.73 -7.28
CA THR A 74 -11.45 5.28 -8.63
C THR A 74 -12.25 6.58 -8.57
N LEU A 75 -11.55 7.71 -8.46
CA LEU A 75 -12.20 9.03 -8.48
C LEU A 75 -11.83 9.75 -9.78
N TRP A 76 -12.83 10.13 -10.59
CA TRP A 76 -12.65 10.98 -11.79
C TRP A 76 -11.55 10.50 -12.76
N ASN A 77 -11.61 9.23 -13.18
CA ASN A 77 -10.61 8.59 -14.06
C ASN A 77 -9.17 8.52 -13.51
N ARG A 78 -8.97 8.74 -12.20
CA ARG A 78 -7.69 8.49 -11.53
C ARG A 78 -7.86 7.37 -10.52
N THR A 79 -7.27 6.22 -10.84
CA THR A 79 -7.14 5.09 -9.91
C THR A 79 -6.07 5.41 -8.88
N ARG A 80 -6.41 5.36 -7.59
CA ARG A 80 -5.47 5.59 -6.48
C ARG A 80 -5.58 4.48 -5.46
N MET A 81 -4.43 3.99 -4.98
CA MET A 81 -4.40 3.11 -3.82
C MET A 81 -4.41 3.93 -2.54
N ALA A 82 -5.42 3.70 -1.71
CA ALA A 82 -5.56 4.27 -0.39
C ALA A 82 -5.22 3.19 0.65
N VAL A 83 -4.54 3.60 1.71
CA VAL A 83 -4.24 2.71 2.84
C VAL A 83 -4.84 3.31 4.10
N LYS A 84 -5.59 2.50 4.84
CA LYS A 84 -6.25 2.89 6.10
C LYS A 84 -5.79 1.96 7.21
N GLU A 85 -5.64 2.50 8.41
CA GLU A 85 -5.63 1.69 9.63
C GLU A 85 -7.06 1.20 9.89
N GLY A 86 -7.22 -0.08 10.23
CA GLY A 86 -8.53 -0.69 10.48
C GLY A 86 -8.52 -1.70 11.61
#